data_AF-K1XWX8-F1
#
_entry.id   AF-K1XWX8-F1
#
_cell.length_a   1.000
_cell.length_b   1.000
_cell.length_c   1.000
_cell.angle_alpha   90.00
_cell.angle_beta   90.00
_cell.angle_gamma   90.00
#
_symmetry.space_group_name_H-M   'P 1'
#
loop_
_entity.id
_entity.type
_entity.pdbx_description
1 polymer ?
#
loop_
_entity_poly.entity_id
_entity_poly.type
_entity_poly.pdbx_seq_one_letter_code
_entity_poly.pdbx_strand_id
1 'polypeptide(L)'
;MSTHKTILEVSVDRLNEKGVFMAEQILNIFHNTLEEHKYLFYKTYSAPEFSFEIANTDGVIRFFFVVDSEYAEFLENQIYAHYPNIEIHVVTDYIPKDAGYIGRLKLTKPYIFPIKTYTDFKEKTEKEMIDPFSSITSALQKGNKNDTKLIQVCFSPIHDKAWKSPGKIAILKSFYPKWMKELFLSKYAILYKILFSPITLLIRLILLVVHPWEEGEVVDKKEKNDPIDKKLAGFGFRVGINIGYFWSDDITAKATIREAVSSLNIFSLPAGNNFKLSGEITKDVHEELMKRTGKSRMVL
;
A
#
# COMPACT_ATOMS: atom_id res chain seq x y z
N MET A 1 19.69 8.89 -11.24
CA MET A 1 19.69 10.36 -11.17
C MET A 1 18.83 10.76 -9.98
N SER A 2 19.24 11.75 -9.19
CA SER A 2 18.36 12.31 -8.15
C SER A 2 17.27 13.09 -8.87
N THR A 3 16.07 12.54 -8.97
CA THR A 3 14.92 13.25 -9.53
C THR A 3 14.55 14.38 -8.57
N HIS A 4 14.42 15.58 -9.10
CA HIS A 4 13.87 16.70 -8.34
C HIS A 4 12.38 16.40 -8.09
N LYS A 5 11.90 16.61 -6.87
CA LYS A 5 10.49 16.37 -6.51
C LYS A 5 9.74 17.70 -6.42
N THR A 6 8.51 17.70 -6.90
CA THR A 6 7.56 18.81 -6.77
C THR A 6 6.48 18.43 -5.75
N ILE A 7 6.17 19.33 -4.82
CA ILE A 7 5.12 19.15 -3.81
C ILE A 7 3.91 19.99 -4.22
N LEU A 8 2.77 19.32 -4.35
CA LEU A 8 1.49 19.89 -4.75
C LEU A 8 0.55 19.83 -3.55
N GLU A 9 0.22 20.98 -2.96
CA GLU A 9 -0.86 21.09 -1.98
C GLU A 9 -2.21 21.05 -2.71
N VAL A 10 -3.13 20.24 -2.20
CA VAL A 10 -4.39 19.94 -2.86
C VAL A 10 -5.54 20.31 -1.94
N SER A 11 -6.41 21.20 -2.42
CA SER A 11 -7.62 21.62 -1.73
C SER A 11 -8.84 21.15 -2.51
N VAL A 12 -9.75 20.45 -1.84
CA VAL A 12 -10.96 19.89 -2.44
C VAL A 12 -12.18 20.58 -1.84
N ASP A 13 -13.12 20.99 -2.69
CA ASP A 13 -14.40 21.52 -2.24
C ASP A 13 -15.17 20.46 -1.41
N ARG A 14 -15.82 20.91 -0.32
CA ARG A 14 -16.61 20.08 0.59
C ARG A 14 -17.78 19.39 -0.12
N LEU A 15 -18.25 19.94 -1.23
CA LEU A 15 -19.36 19.40 -2.03
C LEU A 15 -18.90 18.44 -3.14
N ASN A 16 -17.61 18.09 -3.20
CA ASN A 16 -17.08 17.23 -4.25
C ASN A 16 -17.46 15.75 -4.02
N GLU A 17 -18.70 15.38 -4.37
CA GLU A 17 -19.20 14.01 -4.34
C GLU A 17 -18.79 13.21 -5.60
N LYS A 18 -17.52 13.29 -6.01
CA LYS A 18 -17.05 12.43 -7.09
C LYS A 18 -16.88 10.99 -6.60
N GLY A 19 -17.46 10.06 -7.35
CA GLY A 19 -17.47 8.64 -6.99
C GLY A 19 -16.10 7.97 -7.09
N VAL A 20 -15.99 6.79 -6.46
CA VAL A 20 -14.81 5.89 -6.46
C VAL A 20 -14.20 5.70 -7.84
N PHE A 21 -15.06 5.66 -8.86
CA PHE A 21 -14.66 5.45 -10.24
C PHE A 21 -13.63 6.49 -10.72
N MET A 22 -13.72 7.76 -10.30
CA MET A 22 -12.74 8.78 -10.67
C MET A 22 -11.37 8.53 -10.03
N ALA A 23 -11.34 8.03 -8.79
CA ALA A 23 -10.09 7.66 -8.14
C ALA A 23 -9.43 6.45 -8.81
N GLU A 24 -10.21 5.47 -9.27
CA GLU A 24 -9.69 4.35 -10.07
C GLU A 24 -9.06 4.83 -11.39
N GLN A 25 -9.67 5.82 -12.07
CA GLN A 25 -9.07 6.41 -13.27
C GLN A 25 -7.72 7.09 -12.97
N ILE A 26 -7.60 7.80 -11.84
CA ILE A 26 -6.32 8.37 -11.41
C ILE A 26 -5.27 7.28 -11.16
N LEU A 27 -5.65 6.14 -10.54
CA LEU A 27 -4.72 5.02 -10.38
C LEU A 27 -4.28 4.42 -11.72
N ASN A 28 -5.17 4.38 -12.72
CA ASN A 28 -4.81 3.96 -14.08
C ASN A 28 -3.78 4.92 -14.71
N ILE A 29 -3.95 6.23 -14.52
CA ILE A 29 -2.98 7.25 -14.99
C ILE A 29 -1.61 7.00 -14.35
N PHE A 30 -1.54 6.76 -13.05
CA PHE A 30 -0.29 6.42 -12.38
C PHE A 30 0.32 5.12 -12.91
N HIS A 31 -0.49 4.09 -13.17
CA HIS A 31 0.00 2.82 -13.71
C HIS A 31 0.61 2.97 -15.11
N ASN A 32 0.05 3.84 -15.94
CA ASN A 32 0.55 4.14 -17.28
C ASN A 32 1.93 4.83 -17.30
N THR A 33 2.43 5.31 -16.16
CA THR A 33 3.81 5.83 -16.04
C THR A 33 4.87 4.73 -15.98
N LEU A 34 4.44 3.46 -15.91
CA LEU A 34 5.35 2.32 -15.94
C LEU A 34 5.95 2.12 -17.33
N GLU A 35 7.27 2.22 -17.41
CA GLU A 35 8.01 2.07 -18.65
C GLU A 35 8.55 0.64 -18.80
N GLU A 36 8.35 0.05 -19.98
CA GLU A 36 8.96 -1.22 -20.35
C GLU A 36 10.20 -1.00 -21.21
N HIS A 37 11.35 -1.46 -20.71
CA HIS A 37 12.62 -1.45 -21.42
C HIS A 37 12.90 -2.85 -21.97
N LYS A 38 12.97 -2.98 -23.29
CA LYS A 38 13.21 -4.25 -23.98
C LYS A 38 14.70 -4.42 -24.32
N TYR A 39 15.29 -5.50 -23.83
CA TYR A 39 16.63 -5.95 -24.20
C TYR A 39 16.53 -7.28 -24.97
N LEU A 40 17.63 -7.69 -25.60
CA LEU A 40 17.66 -8.83 -26.52
C LEU A 40 17.13 -10.15 -25.90
N PHE A 41 17.34 -10.36 -24.60
CA PHE A 41 16.94 -11.60 -23.90
C PHE A 41 16.04 -11.38 -22.68
N TYR A 42 15.73 -10.13 -22.33
CA TYR A 42 14.94 -9.84 -21.15
C TYR A 42 14.27 -8.48 -21.23
N LYS A 43 13.27 -8.27 -20.38
CA LYS A 43 12.57 -7.00 -20.20
C LYS A 43 12.82 -6.49 -18.80
N THR A 44 13.02 -5.19 -18.65
CA THR A 44 13.01 -4.52 -17.34
C THR A 44 11.93 -3.47 -17.30
N TYR A 45 11.55 -3.09 -16.09
CA TYR A 45 10.50 -2.11 -15.87
C TYR A 45 11.03 -1.02 -14.94
N SER A 46 10.83 0.24 -15.31
CA SER A 46 11.06 1.40 -14.46
C SER A 46 9.75 2.11 -14.22
N ALA A 47 9.64 2.75 -13.06
CA ALA A 47 8.49 3.57 -12.73
C ALA A 47 8.91 4.65 -11.73
N PRO A 48 8.32 5.86 -11.83
CA PRO A 48 8.49 6.90 -10.83
C PRO A 48 7.94 6.48 -9.45
N GLU A 49 8.33 7.23 -8.43
CA GLU A 49 7.81 7.10 -7.06
C GLU A 49 6.99 8.32 -6.70
N PHE A 50 5.72 8.09 -6.37
CA PHE A 50 4.76 9.12 -5.97
C PHE A 50 4.53 9.06 -4.46
N SER A 51 4.03 10.14 -3.89
CA SER A 51 3.59 10.20 -2.49
C SER A 51 2.24 10.89 -2.41
N PHE A 52 1.32 10.31 -1.64
CA PHE A 52 0.14 11.01 -1.15
C PHE A 52 0.28 11.19 0.36
N GLU A 53 0.07 12.41 0.84
CA GLU A 53 0.36 12.78 2.22
C GLU A 53 -0.82 13.52 2.83
N ILE A 54 -1.15 13.14 4.06
CA ILE A 54 -2.09 13.88 4.92
C ILE A 54 -1.26 14.39 6.08
N ALA A 55 -1.15 15.70 6.23
CA ALA A 55 -0.39 16.29 7.32
C ALA A 55 -1.22 17.27 8.13
N ASN A 56 -0.97 17.29 9.43
CA ASN A 56 -1.30 18.41 10.29
C ASN A 56 -0.09 19.32 10.39
N THR A 57 -0.23 20.55 9.89
CA THR A 57 0.74 21.63 10.01
C THR A 57 0.03 22.84 10.58
N ASP A 58 0.55 23.43 11.65
CA ASP A 58 -0.03 24.60 12.32
C ASP A 58 -1.48 24.39 12.81
N GLY A 59 -1.82 23.15 13.15
CA GLY A 59 -3.16 22.77 13.60
C GLY A 59 -4.19 22.59 12.47
N VAL A 60 -3.77 22.64 11.20
CA VAL A 60 -4.63 22.48 10.03
C VAL A 60 -4.27 21.21 9.26
N ILE A 61 -5.28 20.42 8.90
CA ILE A 61 -5.10 19.27 8.02
C ILE A 61 -4.98 19.74 6.58
N ARG A 62 -3.90 19.33 5.93
CA ARG A 62 -3.59 19.61 4.53
C ARG A 62 -3.27 18.31 3.79
N PHE A 63 -3.53 18.29 2.49
CA PHE A 63 -3.28 17.16 1.61
C PHE A 63 -2.22 17.50 0.59
N PHE A 64 -1.30 16.59 0.34
CA PHE A 64 -0.22 16.80 -0.60
C PHE A 64 -0.06 15.62 -1.56
N PHE A 65 0.21 15.92 -2.82
CA PHE A 65 0.82 15.00 -3.76
C PHE A 65 2.28 15.37 -3.94
N VAL A 66 3.16 14.38 -3.94
CA VAL A 66 4.58 14.59 -4.23
C VAL A 66 5.01 13.67 -5.35
N VAL A 67 5.58 14.28 -6.38
CA VAL A 67 5.82 13.65 -7.67
C VAL A 67 7.19 14.09 -8.19
N ASP A 68 7.80 13.28 -9.05
CA ASP A 68 8.99 13.73 -9.78
C ASP A 68 8.59 14.90 -10.69
N SER A 69 9.43 15.95 -10.75
CA SER A 69 9.06 17.22 -11.37
C SER A 69 8.68 17.12 -12.84
N GLU A 70 9.21 16.11 -13.55
CA GLU A 70 8.85 15.83 -14.95
C GLU A 70 7.39 15.37 -15.14
N TYR A 71 6.78 14.79 -14.10
CA TYR A 71 5.38 14.34 -14.13
C TYR A 71 4.41 15.35 -13.49
N ALA A 72 4.90 16.46 -12.91
CA ALA A 72 4.06 17.39 -12.15
C ALA A 72 2.96 18.02 -13.02
N GLU A 73 3.33 18.65 -14.14
CA GLU A 73 2.38 19.29 -15.06
C GLU A 73 1.41 18.27 -15.67
N PHE A 74 1.91 17.10 -16.05
CA PHE A 74 1.08 16.02 -16.58
C PHE A 74 0.02 15.58 -15.56
N LEU A 75 0.41 15.29 -14.33
CA LEU A 75 -0.51 14.81 -13.30
C LEU A 75 -1.50 15.89 -12.86
N GLU A 76 -1.06 17.15 -12.73
CA GLU A 76 -1.94 18.28 -12.45
C GLU A 76 -3.05 18.39 -13.51
N ASN A 77 -2.69 18.35 -14.79
CA ASN A 77 -3.65 18.38 -15.90
C ASN A 77 -4.62 17.19 -15.87
N GLN A 78 -4.14 15.98 -15.56
CA GLN A 78 -5.00 14.80 -15.43
C GLN A 78 -5.94 14.90 -14.23
N ILE A 79 -5.48 15.43 -13.10
CA ILE A 79 -6.31 15.65 -11.92
C ILE A 79 -7.39 16.68 -12.23
N TYR A 80 -7.07 17.82 -12.85
CA TYR A 80 -8.07 18.83 -13.25
C TYR A 80 -9.13 18.28 -14.21
N ALA A 81 -8.72 17.43 -15.16
CA ALA A 81 -9.66 16.79 -16.09
C ALA A 81 -10.72 15.94 -15.36
N HIS A 82 -10.32 15.26 -14.29
CA HIS A 82 -11.23 14.45 -13.47
C HIS A 82 -11.85 15.20 -12.30
N TYR A 83 -11.28 16.32 -11.86
CA TYR A 83 -11.67 17.12 -10.69
C TYR A 83 -11.50 18.62 -11.01
N PRO A 84 -12.42 19.25 -11.77
CA PRO A 84 -12.22 20.61 -12.27
C PRO A 84 -12.30 21.69 -11.17
N ASN A 85 -12.90 21.38 -10.02
CA ASN A 85 -13.07 22.30 -8.89
C ASN A 85 -12.00 22.10 -7.81
N ILE A 86 -10.98 21.27 -8.07
CA ILE A 86 -9.86 21.11 -7.15
C ILE A 86 -8.93 22.31 -7.28
N GLU A 87 -8.31 22.74 -6.20
CA GLU A 87 -7.24 23.75 -6.26
C GLU A 87 -5.92 23.06 -5.97
N ILE A 88 -4.93 23.25 -6.85
CA ILE A 88 -3.60 22.67 -6.72
C ILE A 88 -2.58 23.81 -6.69
N HIS A 89 -1.71 23.80 -5.68
CA HIS A 89 -0.64 24.78 -5.53
C HIS A 89 0.72 24.10 -5.36
N VAL A 90 1.72 24.55 -6.11
CA VAL A 90 3.11 24.14 -5.86
C VAL A 90 3.60 24.84 -4.60
N VAL A 91 4.06 24.06 -3.63
CA VAL A 91 4.52 24.56 -2.32
C VAL A 91 5.93 24.09 -1.99
N THR A 92 6.54 24.75 -1.01
CA THR A 92 7.81 24.31 -0.43
C THR A 92 7.59 23.13 0.52
N ASP A 93 8.67 22.40 0.84
CA ASP A 93 8.58 21.24 1.73
C ASP A 93 8.15 21.65 3.13
N TYR A 94 7.00 21.15 3.54
CA TYR A 94 6.38 21.44 4.82
C TYR A 94 6.95 20.60 5.97
N ILE A 95 7.69 19.53 5.65
CA ILE A 95 8.29 18.65 6.65
C ILE A 95 9.46 19.40 7.31
N PRO A 96 9.47 19.57 8.65
CA PRO A 96 10.56 20.23 9.34
C PRO A 96 11.90 19.51 9.12
N LYS A 97 12.99 20.28 9.02
CA LYS A 97 14.36 19.75 8.92
C LYS A 97 14.89 19.21 10.25
N ASP A 98 14.20 19.52 11.35
CA ASP A 98 14.56 19.06 12.69
C ASP A 98 14.32 17.57 12.89
N ALA A 99 14.92 17.00 13.93
CA ALA A 99 14.79 15.58 14.23
C ALA A 99 13.34 15.20 14.56
N GLY A 100 12.69 14.50 13.62
CA GLY A 100 11.40 13.86 13.82
C GLY A 100 11.49 12.39 14.26
N TYR A 101 10.34 11.78 14.49
CA TYR A 101 10.18 10.34 14.68
C TYR A 101 9.37 9.75 13.54
N ILE A 102 9.70 8.50 13.17
CA ILE A 102 9.06 7.77 12.08
C ILE A 102 8.61 6.39 12.54
N GLY A 103 7.34 6.09 12.28
CA GLY A 103 6.75 4.75 12.32
C GLY A 103 6.53 4.24 10.90
N ARG A 104 6.99 3.03 10.61
CA ARG A 104 6.80 2.38 9.30
C ARG A 104 5.71 1.34 9.42
N LEU A 105 4.85 1.21 8.42
CA LEU A 105 3.76 0.23 8.47
C LEU A 105 4.07 -0.98 7.58
N LYS A 106 3.43 -2.11 7.89
CA LYS A 106 3.38 -3.31 7.07
C LYS A 106 2.01 -3.99 7.18
N LEU A 107 1.70 -4.84 6.22
CA LEU A 107 0.54 -5.71 6.28
C LEU A 107 0.71 -6.82 7.32
N THR A 108 -0.41 -7.26 7.89
CA THR A 108 -0.47 -8.36 8.85
C THR A 108 -0.45 -9.73 8.16
N LYS A 109 -1.09 -9.83 7.00
CA LYS A 109 -1.13 -11.01 6.12
C LYS A 109 -0.46 -10.71 4.77
N PRO A 110 -0.18 -11.74 3.93
CA PRO A 110 0.31 -11.52 2.57
C PRO A 110 -0.55 -10.55 1.76
N TYR A 111 0.08 -9.86 0.81
CA TYR A 111 -0.57 -8.80 0.03
C TYR A 111 -1.82 -9.24 -0.73
N ILE A 112 -1.95 -10.52 -1.08
CA ILE A 112 -3.10 -11.06 -1.81
C ILE A 112 -4.41 -10.90 -1.02
N PHE A 113 -4.34 -10.85 0.30
CA PHE A 113 -5.52 -10.62 1.14
C PHE A 113 -5.91 -9.14 1.11
N PRO A 114 -7.18 -8.81 0.84
CA PRO A 114 -7.62 -7.42 0.69
C PRO A 114 -7.74 -6.70 2.04
N ILE A 115 -7.67 -5.37 1.98
CA ILE A 115 -8.12 -4.46 3.06
C ILE A 115 -9.48 -3.89 2.66
N LYS A 116 -10.19 -3.26 3.60
CA LYS A 116 -11.41 -2.51 3.23
C LYS A 116 -11.06 -1.35 2.31
N THR A 117 -11.86 -1.16 1.28
CA THR A 117 -11.79 -0.03 0.35
C THR A 117 -12.97 0.90 0.54
N TYR A 118 -12.98 2.05 -0.14
CA TYR A 118 -14.09 3.00 -0.08
C TYR A 118 -15.45 2.37 -0.40
N THR A 119 -15.53 1.41 -1.33
CA THR A 119 -16.80 0.75 -1.68
C THR A 119 -17.41 0.04 -0.46
N ASP A 120 -16.57 -0.54 0.41
CA ASP A 120 -17.02 -1.25 1.60
C ASP A 120 -17.58 -0.31 2.68
N PHE A 121 -17.26 1.00 2.61
CA PHE A 121 -17.81 2.03 3.49
C PHE A 121 -19.12 2.63 2.94
N LYS A 122 -19.34 2.57 1.63
CA LYS A 122 -20.58 3.04 0.97
C LYS A 122 -21.74 2.06 1.03
N GLU A 123 -21.47 0.76 1.04
CA GLU A 123 -22.52 -0.27 1.02
C GLU A 123 -23.37 -0.31 2.31
N LYS A 124 -22.91 0.32 3.39
CA LYS A 124 -23.70 0.53 4.60
C LYS A 124 -24.66 1.69 4.35
N THR A 125 -25.89 1.38 3.93
CA THR A 125 -27.11 2.22 3.81
C THR A 125 -26.87 3.74 3.79
N GLU A 126 -27.34 4.46 2.76
CA GLU A 126 -27.13 5.93 2.54
C GLU A 126 -27.24 6.84 3.78
N LYS A 127 -27.98 6.43 4.83
CA LYS A 127 -28.08 7.13 6.12
C LYS A 127 -26.88 6.98 7.07
N GLU A 128 -25.94 6.07 6.83
CA GLU A 128 -24.79 5.78 7.70
C GLU A 128 -23.47 5.72 6.91
N MET A 129 -23.25 6.64 5.97
CA MET A 129 -21.95 6.74 5.31
C MET A 129 -20.86 7.09 6.34
N ILE A 130 -19.99 6.14 6.64
CA ILE A 130 -18.85 6.33 7.54
C ILE A 130 -17.74 7.02 6.75
N ASP A 131 -17.33 8.22 7.17
CA ASP A 131 -16.14 8.88 6.61
C ASP A 131 -14.86 8.11 7.00
N PRO A 132 -14.14 7.49 6.05
CA PRO A 132 -12.93 6.73 6.34
C PRO A 132 -11.78 7.61 6.85
N PHE A 133 -11.79 8.92 6.57
CA PHE A 133 -10.73 9.85 7.01
C PHE A 133 -10.93 10.38 8.42
N SER A 134 -12.16 10.40 8.94
CA SER A 134 -12.49 10.94 10.27
C SER A 134 -11.57 10.43 11.39
N SER A 135 -11.30 9.13 11.43
CA SER A 135 -10.41 8.51 12.42
C SER A 135 -8.95 8.94 12.26
N ILE A 136 -8.50 9.12 11.02
CA ILE A 136 -7.12 9.52 10.67
C ILE A 136 -6.90 10.99 11.02
N THR A 137 -7.80 11.86 10.58
CA THR A 137 -7.71 13.31 10.79
C THR A 137 -7.81 13.63 12.29
N SER A 138 -8.68 12.94 13.04
CA SER A 138 -8.77 13.09 14.49
C SER A 138 -7.45 12.73 15.20
N ALA A 139 -6.81 11.63 14.80
CA ALA A 139 -5.53 11.22 15.36
C ALA A 139 -4.40 12.21 15.04
N LEU A 140 -4.43 12.82 13.85
CA LEU A 140 -3.48 13.86 13.44
C LEU A 140 -3.76 15.24 14.08
N GLN A 141 -5.01 15.54 14.45
CA GLN A 141 -5.40 16.81 15.07
C GLN A 141 -5.06 16.92 16.55
N LYS A 142 -5.12 15.80 17.28
CA LYS A 142 -4.84 15.76 18.71
C LYS A 142 -3.39 16.16 18.98
N GLY A 143 -3.13 17.08 19.91
CA GLY A 143 -1.78 17.51 20.30
C GLY A 143 -1.61 19.02 20.27
N ASN A 144 -0.37 19.51 20.20
CA ASN A 144 -0.10 20.94 20.15
C ASN A 144 -0.20 21.46 18.71
N LYS A 145 -0.59 22.72 18.55
CA LYS A 145 -0.72 23.37 17.23
C LYS A 145 0.60 23.47 16.47
N ASN A 146 1.73 23.53 17.18
CA ASN A 146 3.05 23.64 16.58
C ASN A 146 3.64 22.28 16.17
N ASP A 147 2.98 21.16 16.51
CA ASP A 147 3.42 19.84 16.09
C ASP A 147 3.21 19.68 14.58
N THR A 148 4.15 19.02 13.90
CA THR A 148 3.89 18.50 12.56
C THR A 148 3.69 17.00 12.63
N LYS A 149 2.55 16.54 12.11
CA LYS A 149 2.19 15.11 12.09
C LYS A 149 1.78 14.76 10.68
N LEU A 150 2.23 13.62 10.17
CA LEU A 150 1.87 13.23 8.82
C LEU A 150 1.70 11.74 8.67
N ILE A 151 0.79 11.35 7.78
CA ILE A 151 0.77 10.02 7.18
C ILE A 151 1.16 10.18 5.73
N GLN A 152 2.19 9.43 5.34
CA GLN A 152 2.78 9.46 4.01
C GLN A 152 2.61 8.09 3.37
N VAL A 153 1.95 8.06 2.21
CA VAL A 153 1.75 6.87 1.39
C VAL A 153 2.60 7.05 0.14
N CYS A 154 3.81 6.47 0.16
CA CYS A 154 4.64 6.39 -1.04
C CYS A 154 4.22 5.21 -1.88
N PHE A 155 4.05 5.39 -3.18
CA PHE A 155 3.65 4.32 -4.08
C PHE A 155 4.31 4.41 -5.45
N SER A 156 4.47 3.26 -6.09
CA SER A 156 5.06 3.14 -7.43
C SER A 156 4.43 1.95 -8.14
N PRO A 157 4.00 2.08 -9.40
CA PRO A 157 3.27 1.01 -10.10
C PRO A 157 4.15 -0.23 -10.29
N ILE A 158 3.50 -1.40 -10.30
CA ILE A 158 4.13 -2.68 -10.55
C ILE A 158 3.53 -3.30 -11.81
N HIS A 159 4.41 -3.89 -12.63
CA HIS A 159 3.98 -4.64 -13.80
C HIS A 159 3.17 -5.89 -13.43
N ASP A 160 2.11 -6.17 -14.20
CA ASP A 160 1.14 -7.24 -13.95
C ASP A 160 1.78 -8.62 -13.75
N LYS A 161 2.87 -8.92 -14.46
CA LYS A 161 3.62 -10.18 -14.28
C LYS A 161 4.13 -10.40 -12.84
N ALA A 162 4.56 -9.33 -12.18
CA ALA A 162 5.05 -9.38 -10.81
C ALA A 162 3.91 -9.33 -9.79
N TRP A 163 2.86 -8.56 -10.09
CA TRP A 163 1.66 -8.42 -9.27
C TRP A 163 0.82 -9.71 -9.23
N LYS A 164 0.46 -10.23 -10.41
CA LYS A 164 -0.48 -11.34 -10.64
C LYS A 164 0.22 -12.68 -10.87
N SER A 165 1.40 -12.90 -10.27
CA SER A 165 2.20 -14.12 -10.47
C SER A 165 1.45 -15.37 -9.95
N PRO A 166 0.97 -16.29 -10.82
CA PRO A 166 0.07 -17.37 -10.40
C PRO A 166 0.70 -18.33 -9.38
N GLY A 167 1.96 -18.69 -9.58
CA GLY A 167 2.68 -19.57 -8.65
C GLY A 167 2.86 -18.94 -7.26
N LYS A 168 3.16 -17.64 -7.21
CA LYS A 168 3.26 -16.90 -5.95
C LYS A 168 1.91 -16.84 -5.23
N ILE A 169 0.83 -16.53 -5.97
CA ILE A 169 -0.53 -16.46 -5.43
C ILE A 169 -0.96 -17.81 -4.88
N ALA A 170 -0.74 -18.92 -5.59
CA ALA A 170 -1.08 -20.26 -5.13
C ALA A 170 -0.37 -20.62 -3.81
N ILE A 171 0.94 -20.32 -3.71
CA ILE A 171 1.69 -20.53 -2.47
C ILE A 171 1.14 -19.66 -1.34
N LEU A 172 0.79 -18.40 -1.62
CA LEU A 172 0.26 -17.49 -0.60
C LEU A 172 -1.14 -17.89 -0.11
N LYS A 173 -2.03 -18.36 -1.01
CA LYS A 173 -3.38 -18.89 -0.70
C LYS A 173 -3.33 -20.23 0.06
N SER A 174 -2.30 -21.04 -0.13
CA SER A 174 -2.18 -22.36 0.51
C SER A 174 -2.19 -22.33 2.06
N PHE A 175 -2.50 -23.46 2.69
CA PHE A 175 -2.44 -23.65 4.14
C PHE A 175 -1.03 -23.93 4.68
N TYR A 176 0.02 -23.77 3.87
CA TYR A 176 1.39 -24.04 4.31
C TYR A 176 1.81 -23.13 5.49
N PRO A 177 2.60 -23.65 6.45
CA PRO A 177 3.22 -22.83 7.49
C PRO A 177 4.05 -21.68 6.91
N LYS A 178 4.17 -20.57 7.65
CA LYS A 178 4.86 -19.36 7.20
C LYS A 178 6.30 -19.61 6.73
N TRP A 179 7.07 -20.39 7.48
CA TRP A 179 8.46 -20.75 7.13
C TRP A 179 8.54 -21.50 5.80
N MET A 180 7.56 -22.36 5.50
CA MET A 180 7.50 -23.15 4.27
C MET A 180 7.11 -22.26 3.08
N LYS A 181 6.20 -21.30 3.27
CA LYS A 181 5.90 -20.27 2.26
C LYS A 181 7.12 -19.43 1.95
N GLU A 182 7.87 -18.99 2.97
CA GLU A 182 9.12 -18.23 2.79
C GLU A 182 10.16 -19.05 2.01
N LEU A 183 10.26 -20.36 2.28
CA LEU A 183 11.14 -21.27 1.55
C LEU A 183 10.77 -21.41 0.07
N PHE A 184 9.48 -21.65 -0.24
CA PHE A 184 8.98 -21.79 -1.61
C PHE A 184 8.99 -20.49 -2.42
N LEU A 185 9.01 -19.34 -1.75
CA LEU A 185 9.11 -18.02 -2.38
C LEU A 185 10.54 -17.50 -2.44
N SER A 186 11.49 -18.19 -1.81
CA SER A 186 12.91 -17.80 -1.81
C SER A 186 13.53 -17.96 -3.20
N LYS A 187 14.66 -17.26 -3.43
CA LYS A 187 15.45 -17.41 -4.67
C LYS A 187 15.92 -18.86 -4.91
N TYR A 188 15.96 -19.68 -3.85
CA TYR A 188 16.39 -21.07 -3.88
C TYR A 188 15.23 -22.06 -3.99
N ALA A 189 14.00 -21.59 -4.24
CA ALA A 189 12.82 -22.45 -4.35
C ALA A 189 13.00 -23.61 -5.36
N ILE A 190 13.74 -23.37 -6.44
CA ILE A 190 14.08 -24.40 -7.44
C ILE A 190 14.99 -25.47 -6.84
N LEU A 191 16.03 -25.07 -6.11
CA LEU A 191 16.95 -25.99 -5.42
C LEU A 191 16.19 -26.85 -4.41
N TYR A 192 15.31 -26.25 -3.60
CA TYR A 192 14.51 -26.99 -2.63
C TYR A 192 13.47 -27.90 -3.29
N LYS A 193 12.85 -27.48 -4.40
CA LYS A 193 11.96 -28.37 -5.17
C LYS A 193 12.70 -29.61 -5.65
N ILE A 194 13.94 -29.46 -6.12
CA ILE A 194 14.78 -30.59 -6.55
C ILE A 194 15.17 -31.46 -5.34
N LEU A 195 15.62 -30.85 -4.25
CA LEU A 195 16.08 -31.54 -3.05
C LEU A 195 14.96 -32.35 -2.37
N PHE A 196 13.75 -31.78 -2.27
CA PHE A 196 12.60 -32.42 -1.63
C PHE A 196 11.74 -33.24 -2.59
N SER A 197 11.99 -33.19 -3.91
CA SER A 197 11.28 -33.99 -4.93
C SER A 197 11.19 -35.48 -4.56
N PRO A 198 12.29 -36.19 -4.24
CA PRO A 198 12.22 -37.62 -3.88
C PRO A 198 11.37 -37.88 -2.63
N ILE A 199 11.40 -36.97 -1.65
CA ILE A 199 10.60 -37.07 -0.42
C ILE A 199 9.10 -36.87 -0.73
N THR A 200 8.75 -35.90 -1.58
CA THR A 200 7.34 -35.68 -1.97
C THR A 200 6.78 -36.84 -2.80
N LEU A 201 7.61 -37.47 -3.65
CA LEU A 201 7.25 -38.65 -4.42
C LEU A 201 7.01 -39.85 -3.50
N LEU A 202 7.87 -40.04 -2.50
CA LEU A 202 7.74 -41.08 -1.48
C LEU A 202 6.46 -40.89 -0.65
N ILE A 203 6.18 -39.66 -0.20
CA ILE A 203 4.94 -39.33 0.54
C ILE A 203 3.70 -39.58 -0.34
N ARG A 204 3.72 -39.19 -1.62
CA ARG A 204 2.62 -39.49 -2.55
C ARG A 204 2.41 -40.99 -2.71
N LEU A 205 3.49 -41.78 -2.84
CA LEU A 205 3.44 -43.24 -2.90
C LEU A 205 2.83 -43.84 -1.63
N ILE A 206 3.22 -43.34 -0.45
CA ILE A 206 2.67 -43.78 0.83
C ILE A 206 1.18 -43.40 0.95
N LEU A 207 0.81 -42.18 0.58
CA LEU A 207 -0.60 -41.73 0.60
C LEU A 207 -1.47 -42.52 -0.36
N LEU A 208 -0.95 -42.94 -1.51
CA LEU A 208 -1.64 -43.79 -2.49
C LEU A 208 -1.94 -45.19 -1.94
N VAL A 209 -1.10 -45.68 -1.02
CA VAL A 209 -1.29 -46.97 -0.34
C VAL A 209 -2.25 -46.86 0.85
N VAL A 210 -2.28 -45.72 1.54
CA VAL A 210 -3.10 -45.51 2.76
C VAL A 210 -4.52 -45.02 2.42
N HIS A 211 -4.71 -44.30 1.33
CA HIS A 211 -6.01 -43.83 0.86
C HIS A 211 -6.22 -44.22 -0.61
N PRO A 212 -7.00 -45.29 -0.91
CA PRO A 212 -7.39 -45.58 -2.28
C PRO A 212 -8.29 -44.44 -2.76
N TRP A 213 -7.80 -43.79 -3.81
CA TRP A 213 -8.35 -42.66 -4.54
C TRP A 213 -9.89 -42.51 -4.45
N GLU A 214 -10.38 -41.60 -3.61
CA GLU A 214 -11.62 -40.90 -3.94
C GLU A 214 -11.23 -39.83 -4.97
N GLU A 215 -11.72 -40.01 -6.19
CA GLU A 215 -11.76 -38.98 -7.23
C GLU A 215 -12.76 -37.90 -6.77
N GLY A 216 -12.44 -37.23 -5.67
CA GLY A 216 -13.06 -35.96 -5.36
C GLY A 216 -12.60 -35.02 -6.45
N GLU A 217 -13.47 -34.73 -7.40
CA GLU A 217 -13.33 -33.53 -8.23
C GLU A 217 -12.80 -32.44 -7.30
N VAL A 218 -11.58 -31.97 -7.55
CA VAL A 218 -11.21 -30.64 -7.09
C VAL A 218 -12.09 -29.73 -7.92
N VAL A 219 -13.35 -29.62 -7.50
CA VAL A 219 -14.19 -28.52 -7.87
C VAL A 219 -13.43 -27.35 -7.27
N ASP A 220 -12.56 -26.74 -8.08
CA ASP A 220 -12.27 -25.33 -7.98
C ASP A 220 -13.65 -24.68 -8.11
N LYS A 221 -14.41 -24.68 -6.99
CA LYS A 221 -15.44 -23.70 -6.75
C LYS A 221 -14.64 -22.42 -6.66
N LYS A 222 -14.29 -21.86 -7.82
CA LYS A 222 -14.07 -20.43 -7.96
C LYS A 222 -15.38 -19.85 -7.47
N GLU A 223 -15.42 -19.57 -6.17
CA GLU A 223 -16.47 -18.74 -5.62
C GLU A 223 -16.53 -17.55 -6.56
N LYS A 224 -17.69 -17.35 -7.17
CA LYS A 224 -17.87 -16.43 -8.29
C LYS A 224 -17.50 -14.98 -7.93
N ASN A 225 -17.19 -14.73 -6.65
CA ASN A 225 -16.83 -13.47 -6.01
C ASN A 225 -15.73 -13.62 -4.92
N ASP A 226 -14.63 -14.37 -5.13
CA ASP A 226 -13.49 -14.35 -4.18
C ASP A 226 -12.95 -12.90 -4.06
N PRO A 227 -12.94 -12.29 -2.84
CA PRO A 227 -12.39 -10.95 -2.63
C PRO A 227 -10.93 -10.80 -3.09
N ILE A 228 -10.16 -11.88 -3.08
CA ILE A 228 -8.78 -11.90 -3.59
C ILE A 228 -8.77 -11.72 -5.11
N ASP A 229 -9.68 -12.37 -5.83
CA ASP A 229 -9.75 -12.29 -7.28
C ASP A 229 -10.24 -10.90 -7.72
N LYS A 230 -11.18 -10.29 -6.98
CA LYS A 230 -11.58 -8.87 -7.16
C LYS A 230 -10.38 -7.93 -7.00
N LYS A 231 -9.56 -8.13 -5.96
CA LYS A 231 -8.35 -7.34 -5.73
C LYS A 231 -7.31 -7.52 -6.85
N LEU A 232 -7.09 -8.75 -7.29
CA LEU A 232 -6.12 -9.07 -8.34
C LEU A 232 -6.57 -8.62 -9.74
N ALA A 233 -7.85 -8.27 -9.94
CA ALA A 233 -8.32 -7.69 -11.19
C ALA A 233 -7.73 -6.29 -11.42
N GLY A 234 -7.51 -5.52 -10.35
CA GLY A 234 -6.93 -4.18 -10.39
C GLY A 234 -5.42 -4.15 -10.62
N PHE A 235 -4.88 -2.94 -10.70
CA PHE A 235 -3.45 -2.68 -10.80
C PHE A 235 -2.74 -2.84 -9.46
N GLY A 236 -1.52 -3.37 -9.50
CA GLY A 236 -0.69 -3.54 -8.32
C GLY A 236 0.28 -2.39 -8.13
N PHE A 237 0.43 -1.94 -6.88
CA PHE A 237 1.40 -0.91 -6.52
C PHE A 237 2.34 -1.41 -5.43
N ARG A 238 3.60 -0.99 -5.52
CA ARG A 238 4.54 -1.09 -4.41
C ARG A 238 4.25 0.11 -3.54
N VAL A 239 3.85 -0.14 -2.30
CA VAL A 239 3.42 0.90 -1.37
C VAL A 239 4.31 0.87 -0.14
N GLY A 240 4.65 2.03 0.40
CA GLY A 240 5.22 2.21 1.72
C GLY A 240 4.45 3.27 2.47
N ILE A 241 3.97 2.92 3.67
CA ILE A 241 3.22 3.84 4.52
C ILE A 241 4.09 4.19 5.74
N ASN A 242 4.31 5.48 5.93
CA ASN A 242 5.08 6.04 7.03
C ASN A 242 4.21 7.01 7.82
N ILE A 243 4.43 7.08 9.13
CA ILE A 243 3.81 8.08 9.99
C ILE A 243 4.93 8.86 10.65
N GLY A 244 4.91 10.17 10.44
CA GLY A 244 5.88 11.13 10.94
C GLY A 244 5.31 11.97 12.07
N TYR A 245 6.16 12.30 13.03
CA TYR A 245 5.84 13.22 14.11
C TYR A 245 7.07 14.08 14.46
N PHE A 246 6.88 15.39 14.50
CA PHE A 246 7.93 16.38 14.76
C PHE A 246 7.51 17.29 15.93
N TRP A 247 8.51 17.77 16.68
CA TRP A 247 8.38 18.75 17.78
C TRP A 247 7.99 18.24 19.19
N SER A 248 8.20 16.97 19.52
CA SER A 248 8.06 16.51 20.92
C SER A 248 9.10 15.48 21.35
N ASP A 249 9.03 15.14 22.64
CA ASP A 249 9.86 14.14 23.28
C ASP A 249 9.57 12.72 22.75
N ASP A 250 10.49 11.80 23.02
CA ASP A 250 10.42 10.41 22.54
C ASP A 250 9.14 9.69 22.98
N ILE A 251 8.64 9.96 24.19
CA ILE A 251 7.47 9.27 24.75
C ILE A 251 6.22 9.74 24.02
N THR A 252 6.04 11.05 23.90
CA THR A 252 4.90 11.67 23.22
C THR A 252 4.88 11.30 21.73
N ALA A 253 6.04 11.33 21.06
CA ALA A 253 6.14 10.95 19.65
C ALA A 253 5.75 9.49 19.42
N LYS A 254 6.27 8.57 20.25
CA LYS A 254 5.93 7.14 20.17
C LYS A 254 4.46 6.88 20.45
N ALA A 255 3.87 7.56 21.42
CA ALA A 255 2.44 7.43 21.73
C ALA A 255 1.57 7.92 20.57
N THR A 256 1.88 9.11 20.03
CA THR A 256 1.14 9.73 18.92
C THR A 256 1.20 8.89 17.65
N ILE A 257 2.39 8.38 17.30
CA ILE A 257 2.54 7.49 16.14
C ILE A 257 1.73 6.20 16.33
N ARG A 258 1.70 5.60 17.52
CA ARG A 258 0.87 4.40 17.78
C ARG A 258 -0.62 4.70 17.66
N GLU A 259 -1.07 5.86 18.12
CA GLU A 259 -2.45 6.32 17.97
C GLU A 259 -2.83 6.47 16.49
N ALA A 260 -1.96 7.12 15.69
CA ALA A 260 -2.15 7.25 14.24
C ALA A 260 -2.06 5.91 13.49
N VAL A 261 -1.26 4.93 13.95
CA VAL A 261 -1.32 3.56 13.41
C VAL A 261 -2.66 2.91 13.74
N SER A 262 -3.20 3.16 14.93
CA SER A 262 -4.44 2.55 15.39
C SER A 262 -5.67 3.08 14.66
N SER A 263 -5.66 4.33 14.21
CA SER A 263 -6.75 4.89 13.39
C SER A 263 -6.89 4.18 12.04
N LEU A 264 -5.79 3.65 11.48
CA LEU A 264 -5.80 2.89 10.23
C LEU A 264 -6.49 1.51 10.35
N ASN A 265 -6.85 1.06 11.55
CA ASN A 265 -7.65 -0.16 11.75
C ASN A 265 -9.05 -0.07 11.11
N ILE A 266 -9.54 1.13 10.77
CA ILE A 266 -10.78 1.30 10.03
C ILE A 266 -10.76 0.54 8.69
N PHE A 267 -9.58 0.41 8.07
CA PHE A 267 -9.36 -0.34 6.82
C PHE A 267 -9.18 -1.85 7.02
N SER A 268 -9.27 -2.36 8.25
CA SER A 268 -9.11 -3.79 8.53
C SER A 268 -10.29 -4.61 8.01
N LEU A 269 -9.99 -5.75 7.39
CA LEU A 269 -10.99 -6.74 6.98
C LEU A 269 -10.77 -8.05 7.75
N PRO A 270 -11.78 -8.61 8.45
CA PRO A 270 -11.58 -9.80 9.31
C PRO A 270 -10.96 -11.01 8.59
N ALA A 271 -11.53 -11.38 7.43
CA ALA A 271 -10.98 -12.43 6.57
C ALA A 271 -9.78 -11.95 5.75
N GLY A 272 -9.63 -10.64 5.57
CA GLY A 272 -8.57 -10.00 4.80
C GLY A 272 -7.38 -9.59 5.64
N ASN A 273 -6.92 -8.36 5.44
CA ASN A 273 -5.67 -7.84 5.94
C ASN A 273 -5.88 -6.62 6.85
N ASN A 274 -4.80 -6.20 7.49
CA ASN A 274 -4.74 -5.01 8.35
C ASN A 274 -3.31 -4.46 8.36
N PHE A 275 -3.15 -3.22 8.79
CA PHE A 275 -1.87 -2.56 8.99
C PHE A 275 -1.34 -2.75 10.41
N LYS A 276 -0.01 -2.79 10.55
CA LYS A 276 0.70 -2.74 11.84
C LYS A 276 2.07 -2.11 11.69
N LEU A 277 2.70 -1.73 12.80
CA LEU A 277 4.09 -1.25 12.79
C LEU A 277 5.06 -2.32 12.28
N SER A 278 5.97 -1.87 11.42
CA SER A 278 7.10 -2.60 10.87
C SER A 278 8.34 -2.31 11.72
N GLY A 279 8.38 -2.92 12.91
CA GLY A 279 9.46 -2.72 13.87
C GLY A 279 9.18 -1.60 14.85
N GLU A 280 10.25 -1.04 15.41
CA GLU A 280 10.20 0.03 16.39
C GLU A 280 10.07 1.42 15.74
N ILE A 281 9.54 2.36 16.52
CA ILE A 281 9.49 3.77 16.15
C ILE A 281 10.86 4.37 16.45
N THR A 282 11.48 4.95 15.44
CA THR A 282 12.85 5.47 15.48
C THR A 282 12.87 6.96 15.18
N LYS A 283 13.93 7.66 15.60
CA LYS A 283 14.22 9.00 15.07
C LYS A 283 14.45 8.93 13.56
N ASP A 284 13.99 9.94 12.81
CA ASP A 284 14.19 10.02 11.36
C ASP A 284 15.56 10.63 11.01
N VAL A 285 16.63 9.95 11.44
CA VAL A 285 18.03 10.42 11.30
C VAL A 285 18.47 10.57 9.84
N HIS A 286 17.80 9.89 8.91
CA HIS A 286 18.19 9.84 7.50
C HIS A 286 17.26 10.63 6.59
N GLU A 287 16.38 11.47 7.17
CA GLU A 287 15.41 12.26 6.44
C GLU A 287 14.59 11.39 5.48
N GLU A 288 14.17 10.21 5.96
CA GLU A 288 13.44 9.24 5.16
C GLU A 288 12.06 9.78 4.75
N LEU A 289 11.44 10.54 5.64
CA LEU A 289 10.19 11.24 5.34
C LEU A 289 10.41 12.26 4.21
N MET A 290 11.44 13.11 4.29
CA MET A 290 11.80 14.09 3.24
C MET A 290 12.09 13.44 1.89
N LYS A 291 12.84 12.33 1.90
CA LYS A 291 13.18 11.58 0.67
C LYS A 291 11.95 11.01 -0.02
N ARG A 292 10.87 10.77 0.73
CA ARG A 292 9.62 10.17 0.23
C ARG A 292 9.88 8.89 -0.54
N THR A 293 10.71 8.04 0.07
CA THR A 293 11.04 6.72 -0.43
C THR A 293 10.47 5.68 0.53
N GLY A 294 9.52 4.88 0.07
CA GLY A 294 8.92 3.83 0.89
C GLY A 294 9.92 2.70 1.15
N LYS A 295 10.64 2.73 2.29
CA LYS A 295 11.50 1.59 2.69
C LYS A 295 10.69 0.34 3.04
N SER A 296 9.46 0.52 3.54
CA SER A 296 8.52 -0.60 3.75
C SER A 296 7.81 -0.94 2.45
N ARG A 297 8.47 -1.68 1.56
CA ARG A 297 7.95 -2.04 0.23
C ARG A 297 6.92 -3.16 0.32
N MET A 298 5.75 -2.87 0.86
CA MET A 298 4.61 -3.78 0.73
C MET A 298 4.03 -3.68 -0.68
N VAL A 299 3.14 -4.61 -1.02
CA VAL A 299 2.39 -4.56 -2.28
C VAL A 299 0.93 -4.43 -1.93
N LEU A 300 0.20 -3.58 -2.65
CA LEU A 300 -1.24 -3.39 -2.49
C LEU A 300 -1.96 -3.48 -3.82
#